data_AF-A0A257JKV3-F1
#
_entry.id   AF-A0A257JKV3-F1
#
_cell.length_a   1.000
_cell.length_b   1.000
_cell.length_c   1.000
_cell.angle_alpha   90.00
_cell.angle_beta   90.00
_cell.angle_gamma   90.00
#
_symmetry.space_group_name_H-M   'P 1'
#
loop_
_entity.id
_entity.type
_entity.pdbx_description
1 polymer ?
#
loop_
_entity_poly.entity_id
_entity_poly.type
_entity_poly.pdbx_seq_one_letter_code
_entity_poly.pdbx_strand_id
1 'polypeptide(L)'
;AFERFDPDLMLVGASCTAELIQDAPGGLARALNLPVPTITLELPSYQKKENWGASETFYQIVRGLATEAPAPKLEGAKPSCNILGATALGFRHRDDVIEITRLLNQLGIEVNVAAPMGATADDIRRLPQADFNVVLYPEIADTAARWLERQYGQKAVRTIPMGFQATCEFVREAAALAGVDPEPVLSQHGSHMPWWARSVDSNYLTGKRVFVFGDATHAMAAARVAKEELGFEVVGLGCYNREFARDVRACAAELGVEALITDDYLLVEETIAALQPELVLGTQMERHIAKRLGVPCAVISAPVHVQDFPARYAPVMGFEGANVLFDTWVHPLVMGLEEHLLTMFREDFEFNDAAGPSHLGGHAKVEAAAKPAPEPEIAPVAAQIATQETISVLNWSPEATKELSKIPFFVRGKAKRNTERYAAEQGLETISIEALYDAKSHFAR
;
A
#
# COMPACT_ATOMS: atom_id res chain seq x y z
N ALA A 1 -30.32 -10.48 -21.31
CA ALA A 1 -29.39 -9.39 -20.96
C ALA A 1 -29.32 -8.39 -22.11
N PHE A 2 -28.83 -8.81 -23.29
CA PHE A 2 -28.78 -7.98 -24.50
C PHE A 2 -30.09 -7.24 -24.79
N GLU A 3 -31.21 -7.95 -25.00
CA GLU A 3 -32.53 -7.33 -25.29
C GLU A 3 -33.03 -6.33 -24.24
N ARG A 4 -32.58 -6.45 -22.98
CA ARG A 4 -33.05 -5.61 -21.87
C ARG A 4 -32.21 -4.36 -21.67
N PHE A 5 -30.89 -4.49 -21.82
CA PHE A 5 -29.93 -3.46 -21.45
C PHE A 5 -29.29 -2.76 -22.66
N ASP A 6 -29.47 -3.31 -23.87
CA ASP A 6 -28.96 -2.78 -25.14
C ASP A 6 -27.48 -2.32 -25.08
N PRO A 7 -26.54 -3.19 -24.66
CA PRO A 7 -25.16 -2.78 -24.43
C PRO A 7 -24.33 -2.78 -25.72
N ASP A 8 -23.36 -1.87 -25.83
CA ASP A 8 -22.41 -1.80 -26.96
C ASP A 8 -21.34 -2.92 -26.95
N LEU A 9 -21.21 -3.63 -25.84
CA LEU A 9 -20.28 -4.73 -25.61
C LEU A 9 -20.86 -5.74 -24.62
N MET A 10 -20.74 -7.03 -24.92
CA MET A 10 -21.08 -8.11 -24.02
C MET A 10 -19.83 -8.84 -23.53
N LEU A 11 -19.68 -8.97 -22.21
CA LEU A 11 -18.67 -9.83 -21.59
C LEU A 11 -19.34 -11.13 -21.12
N VAL A 12 -18.73 -12.26 -21.43
CA VAL A 12 -19.24 -13.58 -21.05
C VAL A 12 -18.14 -14.36 -20.35
N GLY A 13 -18.35 -14.70 -19.09
CA GLY A 13 -17.41 -15.47 -18.28
C GLY A 13 -18.13 -16.43 -17.33
N ALA A 14 -17.36 -17.27 -16.65
CA ALA A 14 -17.85 -18.22 -15.66
C ALA A 14 -17.44 -17.79 -14.24
N SER A 15 -18.27 -18.11 -13.25
CA SER A 15 -17.87 -18.07 -11.84
C SER A 15 -17.16 -19.37 -11.44
N CYS A 16 -16.58 -19.41 -10.24
CA CYS A 16 -15.90 -20.60 -9.71
C CYS A 16 -16.78 -21.87 -9.69
N THR A 17 -18.09 -21.73 -9.51
CA THR A 17 -19.04 -22.86 -9.57
C THR A 17 -19.35 -23.25 -11.01
N ALA A 18 -19.53 -22.26 -11.90
CA ALA A 18 -19.78 -22.50 -13.31
C ALA A 18 -18.57 -23.12 -14.04
N GLU A 19 -17.35 -22.90 -13.55
CA GLU A 19 -16.13 -23.53 -14.08
C GLU A 19 -16.11 -25.06 -13.83
N LEU A 20 -16.74 -25.54 -12.75
CA LEU A 20 -16.79 -26.97 -12.40
C LEU A 20 -17.74 -27.77 -13.29
N ILE A 21 -18.81 -27.14 -13.78
CA ILE A 21 -19.84 -27.81 -14.60
C ILE A 21 -19.43 -27.98 -16.06
N GLN A 22 -18.26 -27.45 -16.45
CA GLN A 22 -17.70 -27.52 -17.81
C GLN A 22 -18.63 -27.02 -18.92
N ASP A 23 -19.56 -26.13 -18.57
CA ASP A 23 -20.29 -25.38 -19.60
C ASP A 23 -19.27 -24.58 -20.42
N ALA A 24 -19.50 -24.50 -21.74
CA ALA A 24 -18.64 -23.76 -22.66
C ALA A 24 -19.28 -22.40 -22.99
N PRO A 25 -19.29 -21.42 -22.06
CA PRO A 25 -20.02 -20.17 -22.21
C PRO A 25 -19.54 -19.39 -23.44
N GLY A 26 -18.26 -19.50 -23.79
CA GLY A 26 -17.71 -18.87 -24.99
C GLY A 26 -18.21 -19.49 -26.31
N GLY A 27 -18.45 -20.80 -26.34
CA GLY A 27 -19.05 -21.46 -27.51
C GLY A 27 -20.51 -21.07 -27.69
N LEU A 28 -21.27 -21.03 -26.59
CA LEU A 28 -22.67 -20.61 -26.57
C LEU A 28 -22.82 -19.14 -27.01
N ALA A 29 -21.97 -18.25 -26.51
CA ALA A 29 -21.97 -16.84 -26.89
C ALA A 29 -21.73 -16.64 -28.40
N ARG A 30 -20.78 -17.38 -28.99
CA ARG A 30 -20.54 -17.36 -30.43
C ARG A 30 -21.73 -17.90 -31.24
N ALA A 31 -22.37 -18.97 -30.76
CA ALA A 31 -23.53 -19.56 -31.43
C ALA A 31 -24.75 -18.62 -31.44
N LEU A 32 -24.92 -17.80 -30.39
CA LEU A 32 -25.98 -16.80 -30.32
C LEU A 32 -25.81 -15.65 -31.34
N ASN A 33 -24.59 -15.41 -31.84
CA ASN A 33 -24.27 -14.43 -32.88
C ASN A 33 -24.94 -13.06 -32.65
N LEU A 34 -24.75 -12.50 -31.45
CA LEU A 34 -25.30 -11.20 -31.07
C LEU A 34 -24.75 -10.10 -32.01
N PRO A 35 -25.54 -9.02 -32.26
CA PRO A 35 -25.14 -7.96 -33.18
C PRO A 35 -24.05 -7.03 -32.61
N VAL A 36 -23.64 -7.23 -31.36
CA VAL A 36 -22.61 -6.46 -30.67
C VAL A 36 -21.38 -7.33 -30.37
N PRO A 37 -20.17 -6.73 -30.29
CA PRO A 37 -18.97 -7.46 -29.89
C PRO A 37 -19.22 -8.25 -28.61
N THR A 38 -18.82 -9.52 -28.63
CA THR A 38 -18.97 -10.42 -27.47
C THR A 38 -17.61 -11.01 -27.13
N ILE A 39 -17.11 -10.68 -25.94
CA ILE A 39 -15.79 -11.10 -25.46
C ILE A 39 -15.98 -12.21 -24.44
N THR A 40 -15.33 -13.34 -24.70
CA THR A 40 -15.41 -14.53 -23.87
C THR A 40 -14.18 -14.58 -22.96
N LEU A 41 -14.39 -14.57 -21.65
CA LEU A 41 -13.36 -14.50 -20.63
C LEU A 41 -13.10 -15.90 -20.04
N GLU A 42 -11.84 -16.30 -20.06
CA GLU A 42 -11.35 -17.53 -19.43
C GLU A 42 -10.59 -17.18 -18.16
N LEU A 43 -11.28 -17.25 -17.01
CA LEU A 43 -10.77 -16.79 -15.73
C LEU A 43 -10.67 -17.98 -14.74
N PRO A 44 -9.49 -18.62 -14.60
CA PRO A 44 -9.34 -19.80 -13.76
C PRO A 44 -9.41 -19.44 -12.27
N SER A 45 -10.58 -19.60 -11.67
CA SER A 45 -10.92 -19.06 -10.34
C SER A 45 -10.13 -19.72 -9.19
N TYR A 46 -9.62 -20.93 -9.40
CA TYR A 46 -8.86 -21.69 -8.41
C TYR A 46 -7.34 -21.44 -8.46
N GLN A 47 -6.87 -20.68 -9.45
CA GLN A 47 -5.44 -20.42 -9.66
C GLN A 47 -5.10 -18.93 -9.67
N LYS A 48 -6.06 -18.09 -10.08
CA LYS A 48 -5.89 -16.65 -10.25
C LYS A 48 -6.84 -15.89 -9.33
N LYS A 49 -6.51 -14.63 -9.10
CA LYS A 49 -7.22 -13.74 -8.19
C LYS A 49 -7.74 -12.51 -8.93
N GLU A 50 -8.39 -11.63 -8.17
CA GLU A 50 -9.08 -10.42 -8.65
C GLU A 50 -8.22 -9.56 -9.60
N ASN A 51 -7.03 -9.13 -9.19
CA ASN A 51 -6.17 -8.26 -10.02
C ASN A 51 -5.83 -8.90 -11.37
N TRP A 52 -5.51 -10.20 -11.39
CA TRP A 52 -5.25 -10.92 -12.63
C TRP A 52 -6.51 -10.98 -13.50
N GLY A 53 -7.68 -11.27 -12.90
CA GLY A 53 -8.95 -11.32 -13.62
C GLY A 53 -9.32 -9.97 -14.23
N ALA A 54 -9.10 -8.87 -13.51
CA ALA A 54 -9.29 -7.52 -14.01
C ALA A 54 -8.29 -7.17 -15.12
N SER A 55 -7.01 -7.55 -14.98
CA SER A 55 -5.99 -7.34 -16.01
C SER A 55 -6.30 -8.08 -17.30
N GLU A 56 -6.64 -9.37 -17.19
CA GLU A 56 -6.98 -10.20 -18.34
C GLU A 56 -8.26 -9.70 -19.01
N THR A 57 -9.27 -9.34 -18.24
CA THR A 57 -10.52 -8.77 -18.78
C THR A 57 -10.25 -7.48 -19.53
N PHE A 58 -9.50 -6.55 -18.94
CA PHE A 58 -9.17 -5.29 -19.59
C PHE A 58 -8.33 -5.51 -20.86
N TYR A 59 -7.35 -6.40 -20.80
CA TYR A 59 -6.56 -6.79 -21.97
C TYR A 59 -7.43 -7.35 -23.11
N GLN A 60 -8.35 -8.28 -22.81
CA GLN A 60 -9.23 -8.86 -23.83
C GLN A 60 -10.18 -7.82 -24.44
N ILE A 61 -10.69 -6.89 -23.62
CA ILE A 61 -11.49 -5.74 -24.08
C ILE A 61 -10.69 -4.87 -25.05
N VAL A 62 -9.49 -4.44 -24.66
CA VAL A 62 -8.63 -3.62 -25.50
C VAL A 62 -8.26 -4.36 -26.78
N ARG A 63 -7.82 -5.61 -26.69
CA ARG A 63 -7.46 -6.42 -27.86
C ARG A 63 -8.63 -6.63 -28.82
N GLY A 64 -9.84 -6.80 -28.29
CA GLY A 64 -11.04 -7.06 -29.09
C GLY A 64 -11.64 -5.83 -29.75
N LEU A 65 -11.43 -4.64 -29.19
CA LEU A 65 -12.08 -3.39 -29.65
C LEU A 65 -11.13 -2.35 -30.21
N ALA A 66 -9.91 -2.21 -29.67
CA ALA A 66 -8.94 -1.21 -30.11
C ALA A 66 -8.26 -1.66 -31.41
N THR A 67 -9.02 -1.75 -32.50
CA THR A 67 -8.56 -2.22 -33.82
C THR A 67 -8.39 -1.10 -34.85
N GLU A 68 -8.83 0.12 -34.52
CA GLU A 68 -8.69 1.27 -35.41
C GLU A 68 -7.22 1.66 -35.58
N ALA A 69 -6.79 1.90 -36.82
CA ALA A 69 -5.44 2.39 -37.07
C ALA A 69 -5.32 3.85 -36.59
N PRO A 70 -4.16 4.26 -36.03
CA PRO A 70 -3.93 5.64 -35.64
C PRO A 70 -4.12 6.57 -36.85
N ALA A 71 -4.93 7.62 -36.68
CA ALA A 71 -5.09 8.64 -37.70
C ALA A 71 -3.83 9.53 -37.79
N PRO A 72 -3.46 10.02 -38.99
CA PRO A 72 -2.38 10.99 -39.11
C PRO A 72 -2.73 12.26 -38.33
N LYS A 73 -1.79 12.75 -37.53
CA LYS A 73 -2.00 13.97 -36.74
C LYS A 73 -2.01 15.21 -37.60
N LEU A 74 -2.91 16.13 -37.28
CA LEU A 74 -2.92 17.48 -37.83
C LEU A 74 -1.68 18.24 -37.33
N GLU A 75 -1.11 19.06 -38.20
CA GLU A 75 0.02 19.92 -37.85
C GLU A 75 -0.39 20.89 -36.73
N GLY A 76 0.42 20.96 -35.65
CA GLY A 76 0.12 21.77 -34.47
C GLY A 76 -0.87 21.17 -33.46
N ALA A 77 -1.32 19.92 -33.66
CA ALA A 77 -2.11 19.22 -32.64
C ALA A 77 -1.29 19.01 -31.36
N LYS A 78 -1.95 19.15 -30.20
CA LYS A 78 -1.31 18.88 -28.91
C LYS A 78 -0.97 17.39 -28.78
N PRO A 79 0.09 17.05 -28.01
CA PRO A 79 0.34 15.67 -27.64
C PRO A 79 -0.82 15.13 -26.80
N SER A 80 -1.11 13.84 -26.95
CA SER A 80 -2.21 13.19 -26.23
C SER A 80 -1.81 11.84 -25.67
N CYS A 81 -2.42 11.46 -24.55
CA CYS A 81 -2.17 10.17 -23.91
C CYS A 81 -3.46 9.49 -23.46
N ASN A 82 -3.41 8.16 -23.30
CA ASN A 82 -4.43 7.45 -22.54
C ASN A 82 -4.01 7.32 -21.07
N ILE A 83 -4.97 7.29 -20.15
CA ILE A 83 -4.74 6.91 -18.74
C ILE A 83 -5.31 5.50 -18.54
N LEU A 84 -4.46 4.55 -18.15
CA LEU A 84 -4.82 3.13 -18.09
C LEU A 84 -4.72 2.57 -16.68
N GLY A 85 -5.72 1.77 -16.31
CA GLY A 85 -5.71 0.88 -15.13
C GLY A 85 -6.73 1.21 -14.07
N ALA A 86 -7.37 2.39 -14.11
CA ALA A 86 -8.37 2.77 -13.12
C ALA A 86 -9.65 1.92 -13.26
N THR A 87 -10.24 1.47 -12.16
CA THR A 87 -11.34 0.51 -12.05
C THR A 87 -12.28 0.93 -10.92
N ALA A 88 -13.46 0.30 -10.83
CA ALA A 88 -14.51 0.70 -9.89
C ALA A 88 -14.15 0.50 -8.40
N LEU A 89 -13.48 -0.60 -8.06
CA LEU A 89 -13.15 -0.95 -6.66
C LEU A 89 -11.68 -0.68 -6.31
N GLY A 90 -10.96 0.01 -7.17
CA GLY A 90 -9.58 0.36 -6.91
C GLY A 90 -9.41 1.46 -5.87
N PHE A 91 -8.33 1.38 -5.10
CA PHE A 91 -8.02 2.32 -4.02
C PHE A 91 -7.79 3.72 -4.60
N ARG A 92 -8.69 4.67 -4.28
CA ARG A 92 -8.63 6.09 -4.67
C ARG A 92 -8.58 6.38 -6.17
N HIS A 93 -8.85 5.38 -7.02
CA HIS A 93 -8.77 5.50 -8.48
C HIS A 93 -9.60 6.66 -9.06
N ARG A 94 -10.75 6.98 -8.44
CA ARG A 94 -11.58 8.14 -8.81
C ARG A 94 -10.79 9.45 -8.78
N ASP A 95 -10.13 9.73 -7.67
CA ASP A 95 -9.48 11.02 -7.45
C ASP A 95 -8.08 11.05 -8.07
N ASP A 96 -7.39 9.91 -8.11
CA ASP A 96 -6.12 9.79 -8.82
C ASP A 96 -6.25 10.10 -10.31
N VAL A 97 -7.30 9.59 -10.99
CA VAL A 97 -7.56 9.92 -12.39
C VAL A 97 -7.84 11.42 -12.58
N ILE A 98 -8.59 12.04 -11.67
CA ILE A 98 -8.85 13.49 -11.72
C ILE A 98 -7.55 14.28 -11.56
N GLU A 99 -6.74 13.93 -10.57
CA GLU A 99 -5.47 14.61 -10.26
C GLU A 99 -4.47 14.49 -11.41
N ILE A 100 -4.30 13.28 -11.95
CA ILE A 100 -3.37 13.05 -13.06
C ILE A 100 -3.88 13.65 -14.36
N THR A 101 -5.19 13.63 -14.62
CA THR A 101 -5.76 14.35 -15.77
C THR A 101 -5.49 15.86 -15.67
N ARG A 102 -5.66 16.44 -14.49
CA ARG A 102 -5.35 17.85 -14.24
C ARG A 102 -3.87 18.15 -14.48
N LEU A 103 -2.98 17.31 -13.96
CA LEU A 103 -1.54 17.45 -14.10
C LEU A 103 -1.06 17.36 -15.55
N LEU A 104 -1.56 16.39 -16.31
CA LEU A 104 -1.26 16.21 -17.74
C LEU A 104 -1.76 17.40 -18.57
N ASN A 105 -2.97 17.89 -18.31
CA ASN A 105 -3.51 19.06 -19.00
C ASN A 105 -2.68 20.32 -18.72
N GLN A 106 -2.14 20.48 -17.50
CA GLN A 106 -1.22 21.59 -17.16
C GLN A 106 0.12 21.50 -17.92
N LEU A 107 0.59 20.29 -18.24
CA LEU A 107 1.73 20.07 -19.13
C LEU A 107 1.42 20.33 -20.62
N GLY A 108 0.15 20.57 -20.96
CA GLY A 108 -0.30 20.70 -22.35
C GLY A 108 -0.53 19.37 -23.06
N ILE A 109 -0.67 18.27 -22.30
CA ILE A 109 -0.94 16.92 -22.81
C ILE A 109 -2.43 16.61 -22.65
N GLU A 110 -3.12 16.33 -23.75
CA GLU A 110 -4.55 16.04 -23.73
C GLU A 110 -4.81 14.56 -23.37
N VAL A 111 -5.78 14.30 -22.49
CA VAL A 111 -6.21 12.93 -22.19
C VAL A 111 -7.21 12.48 -23.26
N ASN A 112 -6.80 11.52 -24.09
CA ASN A 112 -7.65 10.92 -25.12
C ASN A 112 -8.75 10.06 -24.50
N VAL A 113 -8.35 9.07 -23.69
CA VAL A 113 -9.24 8.12 -23.01
C VAL A 113 -8.64 7.75 -21.65
N ALA A 114 -9.48 7.75 -20.62
CA ALA A 114 -9.17 7.09 -19.34
C ALA A 114 -9.96 5.78 -19.27
N ALA A 115 -9.28 4.64 -19.08
CA ALA A 115 -9.90 3.31 -19.14
C ALA A 115 -9.30 2.32 -18.13
N PRO A 116 -10.08 1.33 -17.66
CA PRO A 116 -11.49 1.05 -18.01
C PRO A 116 -12.53 1.93 -17.30
N MET A 117 -12.21 2.58 -16.18
CA MET A 117 -13.17 3.36 -15.41
C MET A 117 -13.74 4.54 -16.23
N GLY A 118 -15.05 4.52 -16.47
CA GLY A 118 -15.77 5.58 -17.19
C GLY A 118 -15.74 5.46 -18.72
N ALA A 119 -15.01 4.50 -19.27
CA ALA A 119 -14.89 4.30 -20.71
C ALA A 119 -16.06 3.46 -21.27
N THR A 120 -16.56 3.89 -22.43
CA THR A 120 -17.48 3.13 -23.28
C THR A 120 -16.72 2.21 -24.24
N ALA A 121 -17.42 1.30 -24.94
CA ALA A 121 -16.81 0.48 -25.98
C ALA A 121 -16.19 1.33 -27.11
N ASP A 122 -16.84 2.45 -27.46
CA ASP A 122 -16.32 3.40 -28.46
C ASP A 122 -15.05 4.11 -27.97
N ASP A 123 -14.96 4.44 -26.68
CA ASP A 123 -13.73 4.99 -26.12
C ASP A 123 -12.57 3.99 -26.23
N ILE A 124 -12.81 2.70 -25.97
CA ILE A 124 -11.78 1.67 -26.14
C ILE A 124 -11.31 1.59 -27.60
N ARG A 125 -12.21 1.73 -28.58
CA ARG A 125 -11.84 1.76 -30.01
C ARG A 125 -10.87 2.89 -30.35
N ARG A 126 -10.97 4.01 -29.63
CA ARG A 126 -10.12 5.21 -29.81
C ARG A 126 -8.79 5.16 -29.08
N LEU A 127 -8.49 4.14 -28.26
CA LEU A 127 -7.19 4.02 -27.58
C LEU A 127 -5.97 4.16 -28.52
N PRO A 128 -5.97 3.57 -29.75
CA PRO A 128 -4.84 3.69 -30.68
C PRO A 128 -4.56 5.13 -31.16
N GLN A 129 -5.48 6.09 -30.94
CA GLN A 129 -5.35 7.47 -31.42
C GLN A 129 -4.44 8.34 -30.53
N ALA A 130 -4.08 7.89 -29.33
CA ALA A 130 -3.15 8.60 -28.45
C ALA A 130 -1.68 8.43 -28.89
N ASP A 131 -0.79 9.36 -28.51
CA ASP A 131 0.65 9.24 -28.77
C ASP A 131 1.32 8.20 -27.87
N PHE A 132 0.90 8.15 -26.62
CA PHE A 132 1.48 7.30 -25.60
C PHE A 132 0.45 6.94 -24.51
N ASN A 133 0.84 6.05 -23.61
CA ASN A 133 -0.02 5.59 -22.52
C ASN A 133 0.58 5.98 -21.16
N VAL A 134 -0.27 6.31 -20.20
CA VAL A 134 0.08 6.46 -18.79
C VAL A 134 -0.52 5.28 -18.03
N VAL A 135 0.33 4.44 -17.45
CA VAL A 135 -0.09 3.24 -16.70
C VAL A 135 -0.06 3.56 -15.21
N LEU A 136 -1.22 3.86 -14.63
CA LEU A 136 -1.31 4.20 -13.20
C LEU A 136 -1.33 2.97 -12.30
N TYR A 137 -1.93 1.87 -12.77
CA TYR A 137 -2.06 0.64 -11.98
C TYR A 137 -1.58 -0.56 -12.81
N PRO A 138 -0.27 -0.89 -12.71
CA PRO A 138 0.34 -2.01 -13.44
C PRO A 138 -0.38 -3.34 -13.25
N GLU A 139 -0.90 -3.60 -12.04
CA GLU A 139 -1.69 -4.79 -11.69
C GLU A 139 -2.87 -5.01 -12.64
N ILE A 140 -3.41 -3.94 -13.22
CA ILE A 140 -4.56 -3.96 -14.11
C ILE A 140 -4.12 -3.75 -15.56
N ALA A 141 -3.34 -2.70 -15.83
CA ALA A 141 -3.16 -2.19 -17.18
C ALA A 141 -1.88 -2.62 -17.91
N ASP A 142 -0.86 -3.17 -17.24
CA ASP A 142 0.43 -3.39 -17.89
C ASP A 142 0.35 -4.36 -19.08
N THR A 143 -0.48 -5.41 -18.97
CA THR A 143 -0.73 -6.35 -20.08
C THR A 143 -1.32 -5.66 -21.31
N ALA A 144 -2.34 -4.81 -21.11
CA ALA A 144 -2.98 -4.05 -22.18
C ALA A 144 -2.05 -3.00 -22.78
N ALA A 145 -1.29 -2.28 -21.95
CA ALA A 145 -0.33 -1.28 -22.37
C ALA A 145 0.80 -1.89 -23.23
N ARG A 146 1.37 -3.02 -22.81
CA ARG A 146 2.36 -3.76 -23.62
C ARG A 146 1.80 -4.27 -24.94
N TRP A 147 0.51 -4.55 -25.00
CA TRP A 147 -0.14 -4.92 -26.26
C TRP A 147 -0.28 -3.71 -27.18
N LEU A 148 -0.77 -2.57 -26.67
CA LEU A 148 -0.86 -1.31 -27.41
C LEU A 148 0.52 -0.84 -27.92
N GLU A 149 1.56 -0.96 -27.11
CA GLU A 149 2.94 -0.65 -27.49
C GLU A 149 3.41 -1.50 -28.67
N ARG A 150 3.12 -2.82 -28.66
CA ARG A 150 3.49 -3.73 -29.76
C ARG A 150 2.68 -3.53 -31.04
N GLN A 151 1.40 -3.17 -30.92
CA GLN A 151 0.52 -3.01 -32.08
C GLN A 151 0.63 -1.63 -32.72
N TYR A 152 0.77 -0.58 -31.90
CA TYR A 152 0.64 0.82 -32.32
C TYR A 152 1.86 1.67 -32.02
N GLY A 153 2.91 1.12 -31.41
CA GLY A 153 4.13 1.87 -31.06
C GLY A 153 3.94 2.87 -29.93
N GLN A 154 2.80 2.83 -29.22
CA GLN A 154 2.50 3.71 -28.11
C GLN A 154 3.35 3.35 -26.89
N LYS A 155 4.43 4.11 -26.66
CA LYS A 155 5.24 3.99 -25.44
C LYS A 155 4.38 4.22 -24.21
N ALA A 156 4.83 3.75 -23.05
CA ALA A 156 4.09 3.92 -21.81
C ALA A 156 4.95 4.50 -20.69
N VAL A 157 4.43 5.55 -20.03
CA VAL A 157 4.89 6.05 -18.74
C VAL A 157 4.53 5.03 -17.69
N ARG A 158 5.54 4.54 -16.95
CA ARG A 158 5.36 3.52 -15.89
C ARG A 158 5.81 4.00 -14.51
N THR A 159 6.34 5.22 -14.40
CA THR A 159 6.56 5.85 -13.09
C THR A 159 5.22 6.10 -12.42
N ILE A 160 5.05 5.53 -11.22
CA ILE A 160 3.84 5.70 -10.42
C ILE A 160 3.93 7.04 -9.67
N PRO A 161 3.05 8.02 -9.94
CA PRO A 161 3.16 9.36 -9.37
C PRO A 161 2.62 9.44 -7.93
N MET A 162 3.05 8.55 -7.04
CA MET A 162 2.65 8.55 -5.62
C MET A 162 3.82 9.04 -4.76
N GLY A 163 3.64 10.17 -4.08
CA GLY A 163 4.73 10.93 -3.45
C GLY A 163 5.20 12.12 -4.29
N PHE A 164 5.90 13.07 -3.67
CA PHE A 164 6.34 14.28 -4.35
C PHE A 164 7.46 13.99 -5.36
N GLN A 165 8.45 13.18 -4.97
CA GLN A 165 9.59 12.85 -5.84
C GLN A 165 9.13 12.06 -7.05
N ALA A 166 8.33 11.01 -6.82
CA ALA A 166 7.81 10.15 -7.89
C ALA A 166 6.86 10.93 -8.83
N THR A 167 6.10 11.89 -8.31
CA THR A 167 5.31 12.81 -9.16
C THR A 167 6.21 13.68 -10.04
N CYS A 168 7.32 14.19 -9.50
CA CYS A 168 8.26 14.98 -10.31
C CYS A 168 8.92 14.12 -11.41
N GLU A 169 9.25 12.87 -11.13
CA GLU A 169 9.78 11.92 -12.12
C GLU A 169 8.76 11.58 -13.19
N PHE A 170 7.51 11.31 -12.80
CA PHE A 170 6.40 11.09 -13.72
C PHE A 170 6.21 12.28 -14.66
N VAL A 171 6.21 13.51 -14.13
CA VAL A 171 6.09 14.73 -14.94
C VAL A 171 7.20 14.82 -16.00
N ARG A 172 8.45 14.51 -15.62
CA ARG A 172 9.58 14.52 -16.56
C ARG A 172 9.46 13.41 -17.61
N GLU A 173 9.04 12.20 -17.21
CA GLU A 173 8.85 11.07 -18.13
C GLU A 173 7.73 11.36 -19.15
N ALA A 174 6.58 11.86 -18.68
CA ALA A 174 5.47 12.24 -19.54
C ALA A 174 5.84 13.39 -20.49
N ALA A 175 6.53 14.42 -19.97
CA ALA A 175 6.99 15.55 -20.77
C ALA A 175 7.99 15.12 -21.86
N ALA A 176 8.89 14.17 -21.55
CA ALA A 176 9.84 13.62 -22.51
C ALA A 176 9.15 12.85 -23.66
N LEU A 177 8.10 12.09 -23.36
CA LEU A 177 7.32 11.40 -24.41
C LEU A 177 6.48 12.36 -25.24
N ALA A 178 5.95 13.40 -24.62
CA ALA A 178 5.11 14.41 -25.28
C ALA A 178 5.91 15.49 -26.03
N GLY A 179 7.20 15.64 -25.76
CA GLY A 179 8.04 16.71 -26.32
C GLY A 179 7.70 18.11 -25.79
N VAL A 180 7.26 18.21 -24.53
CA VAL A 180 6.88 19.47 -23.86
C VAL A 180 7.84 19.82 -22.72
N ASP A 181 7.81 21.06 -22.25
CA ASP A 181 8.62 21.53 -21.12
C ASP A 181 7.96 21.17 -19.77
N PRO A 182 8.62 20.39 -18.89
CA PRO A 182 8.07 20.06 -17.57
C PRO A 182 8.17 21.22 -16.55
N GLU A 183 9.04 22.21 -16.76
CA GLU A 183 9.42 23.20 -15.74
C GLU A 183 8.26 24.08 -15.23
N PRO A 184 7.30 24.54 -16.07
CA PRO A 184 6.16 25.33 -15.58
C PRO A 184 5.33 24.60 -14.51
N VAL A 185 5.19 23.28 -14.65
CA VAL A 185 4.44 22.45 -13.70
C VAL A 185 5.28 22.12 -12.47
N LEU A 186 6.57 21.80 -12.66
CA LEU A 186 7.46 21.47 -11.54
C LEU A 186 7.72 22.68 -10.63
N SER A 187 7.82 23.89 -11.18
CA SER A 187 8.06 25.12 -10.40
C SER A 187 6.82 25.63 -9.66
N GLN A 188 5.60 25.28 -10.11
CA GLN A 188 4.32 25.73 -9.55
C GLN A 188 3.46 24.56 -9.05
N HIS A 189 4.12 23.53 -8.51
CA HIS A 189 3.50 22.25 -8.15
C HIS A 189 2.38 22.33 -7.10
N GLY A 190 2.37 23.35 -6.24
CA GLY A 190 1.33 23.56 -5.22
C GLY A 190 1.32 22.58 -4.04
N SER A 191 2.05 21.46 -4.10
CA SER A 191 2.22 20.56 -2.93
C SER A 191 2.82 21.26 -1.71
N HIS A 192 2.23 21.01 -0.54
CA HIS A 192 2.67 21.49 0.77
C HIS A 192 3.49 20.43 1.53
N MET A 193 3.39 19.15 1.16
CA MET A 193 4.10 18.06 1.84
C MET A 193 5.61 18.31 2.00
N PRO A 194 6.36 18.79 0.98
CA PRO A 194 7.80 19.02 1.15
C PRO A 194 8.14 20.03 2.24
N TRP A 195 7.30 21.05 2.46
CA TRP A 195 7.49 22.00 3.55
C TRP A 195 7.14 21.36 4.90
N TRP A 196 5.99 20.68 4.99
CA TRP A 196 5.56 20.00 6.20
C TRP A 196 6.56 18.94 6.67
N ALA A 197 7.06 18.10 5.77
CA ALA A 197 8.05 17.07 6.11
C ALA A 197 9.40 17.66 6.59
N ARG A 198 9.76 18.88 6.15
CA ARG A 198 10.98 19.58 6.57
C ARG A 198 10.79 20.54 7.74
N SER A 199 9.55 20.74 8.21
CA SER A 199 9.29 21.63 9.33
C SER A 199 9.84 21.02 10.62
N VAL A 200 10.15 21.87 11.60
CA VAL A 200 10.63 21.44 12.92
C VAL A 200 9.66 20.50 13.62
N ASP A 201 8.36 20.65 13.38
CA ASP A 201 7.32 19.79 13.95
C ASP A 201 7.41 18.35 13.44
N SER A 202 8.05 18.11 12.28
CA SER A 202 8.24 16.78 11.71
C SER A 202 9.54 16.11 12.15
N ASN A 203 10.41 16.76 12.93
CA ASN A 203 11.68 16.18 13.35
C ASN A 203 11.51 14.85 14.12
N TYR A 204 10.43 14.71 14.89
CA TYR A 204 10.12 13.49 15.65
C TYR A 204 9.75 12.28 14.77
N LEU A 205 9.42 12.50 13.49
CA LEU A 205 9.15 11.43 12.53
C LEU A 205 10.42 10.67 12.15
N THR A 206 11.57 11.34 12.20
CA THR A 206 12.86 10.79 11.77
C THR A 206 13.19 9.49 12.50
N GLY A 207 13.41 8.42 11.74
CA GLY A 207 13.77 7.11 12.25
C GLY A 207 12.62 6.34 12.90
N LYS A 208 11.37 6.85 12.91
CA LYS A 208 10.23 6.05 13.35
C LYS A 208 10.09 4.83 12.44
N ARG A 209 9.91 3.68 13.07
CA ARG A 209 9.93 2.38 12.40
C ARG A 209 8.59 2.10 11.74
N VAL A 210 8.59 1.86 10.42
CA VAL A 210 7.36 1.61 9.65
C VAL A 210 7.39 0.24 8.98
N PHE A 211 6.27 -0.48 9.08
CA PHE A 211 6.01 -1.69 8.29
C PHE A 211 5.04 -1.37 7.15
N VAL A 212 5.35 -1.80 5.94
CA VAL A 212 4.60 -1.47 4.72
C VAL A 212 4.07 -2.74 4.05
N PHE A 213 2.77 -2.81 3.77
CA PHE A 213 2.13 -3.95 3.11
C PHE A 213 0.94 -3.54 2.22
N GLY A 214 0.70 -4.26 1.13
CA GLY A 214 -0.40 -3.96 0.21
C GLY A 214 -0.28 -4.69 -1.13
N ASP A 215 -0.92 -4.16 -2.16
CA ASP A 215 -0.48 -4.45 -3.53
C ASP A 215 0.93 -3.88 -3.76
N ALA A 216 1.64 -4.45 -4.72
CA ALA A 216 3.02 -4.10 -5.01
C ALA A 216 3.19 -2.62 -5.36
N THR A 217 2.29 -2.07 -6.18
CA THR A 217 2.34 -0.66 -6.60
C THR A 217 2.31 0.30 -5.41
N HIS A 218 1.31 0.18 -4.53
CA HIS A 218 1.20 1.07 -3.38
C HIS A 218 2.26 0.77 -2.32
N ALA A 219 2.62 -0.51 -2.10
CA ALA A 219 3.62 -0.86 -1.09
C ALA A 219 5.02 -0.32 -1.45
N MET A 220 5.46 -0.46 -2.71
CA MET A 220 6.75 0.08 -3.14
C MET A 220 6.76 1.60 -3.13
N ALA A 221 5.70 2.24 -3.63
CA ALA A 221 5.59 3.70 -3.60
C ALA A 221 5.55 4.23 -2.17
N ALA A 222 4.81 3.57 -1.27
CA ALA A 222 4.72 3.98 0.12
C ALA A 222 6.04 3.83 0.87
N ALA A 223 6.78 2.74 0.63
CA ALA A 223 8.10 2.54 1.22
C ALA A 223 9.10 3.63 0.77
N ARG A 224 9.01 4.03 -0.51
CA ARG A 224 9.82 5.14 -1.03
C ARG A 224 9.49 6.47 -0.36
N VAL A 225 8.21 6.85 -0.29
CA VAL A 225 7.78 8.09 0.38
C VAL A 225 8.17 8.07 1.86
N ALA A 226 7.95 6.95 2.54
CA ALA A 226 8.30 6.78 3.95
C ALA A 226 9.79 7.05 4.20
N LYS A 227 10.68 6.44 3.40
CA LYS A 227 12.14 6.58 3.56
C LYS A 227 12.67 7.92 3.06
N GLU A 228 12.32 8.32 1.84
CA GLU A 228 12.97 9.43 1.12
C GLU A 228 12.33 10.79 1.42
N GLU A 229 11.04 10.82 1.79
CA GLU A 229 10.28 12.06 1.90
C GLU A 229 9.85 12.37 3.34
N LEU A 230 9.58 11.35 4.16
CA LEU A 230 9.16 11.51 5.57
C LEU A 230 10.22 11.13 6.61
N GLY A 231 11.31 10.50 6.19
CA GLY A 231 12.43 10.14 7.07
C GLY A 231 12.17 8.95 8.00
N PHE A 232 11.18 8.11 7.71
CA PHE A 232 10.92 6.86 8.45
C PHE A 232 11.99 5.79 8.18
N GLU A 233 12.19 4.91 9.16
CA GLU A 233 12.95 3.66 9.00
C GLU A 233 11.99 2.56 8.52
N VAL A 234 12.06 2.17 7.24
CA VAL A 234 11.27 1.04 6.74
C VAL A 234 11.88 -0.26 7.27
N VAL A 235 11.18 -0.94 8.16
CA VAL A 235 11.66 -2.17 8.84
C VAL A 235 11.09 -3.46 8.25
N GLY A 236 10.09 -3.34 7.38
CA GLY A 236 9.55 -4.46 6.61
C GLY A 236 8.71 -3.95 5.43
N LEU A 237 8.79 -4.68 4.32
CA LEU A 237 8.06 -4.40 3.09
C LEU A 237 7.50 -5.72 2.56
N GLY A 238 6.22 -5.74 2.18
CA GLY A 238 5.61 -6.91 1.59
C GLY A 238 4.46 -6.61 0.64
N CYS A 239 4.06 -7.64 -0.10
CA CYS A 239 2.85 -7.59 -0.92
C CYS A 239 2.13 -8.94 -1.01
N TYR A 240 0.84 -8.89 -1.36
CA TYR A 240 0.02 -10.09 -1.57
C TYR A 240 -0.06 -10.57 -3.03
N ASN A 241 0.24 -9.69 -3.99
CA ASN A 241 0.18 -9.99 -5.42
C ASN A 241 1.52 -10.55 -5.93
N ARG A 242 1.58 -11.88 -6.05
CA ARG A 242 2.80 -12.62 -6.42
C ARG A 242 3.33 -12.28 -7.80
N GLU A 243 2.51 -11.73 -8.68
CA GLU A 243 2.86 -11.30 -10.03
C GLU A 243 4.01 -10.26 -10.04
N PHE A 244 4.12 -9.46 -8.98
CA PHE A 244 5.10 -8.39 -8.83
C PHE A 244 6.16 -8.69 -7.76
N ALA A 245 6.25 -9.95 -7.32
CA ALA A 245 7.16 -10.36 -6.25
C ALA A 245 8.64 -10.14 -6.57
N ARG A 246 9.02 -10.05 -7.85
CA ARG A 246 10.39 -9.71 -8.25
C ARG A 246 10.71 -8.26 -7.95
N ASP A 247 9.80 -7.35 -8.30
CA ASP A 247 9.99 -5.91 -8.17
C ASP A 247 9.98 -5.51 -6.68
N VAL A 248 9.06 -6.08 -5.90
CA VAL A 248 9.01 -5.87 -4.45
C VAL A 248 10.27 -6.39 -3.75
N ARG A 249 10.82 -7.53 -4.17
CA ARG A 249 12.11 -8.03 -3.64
C ARG A 249 13.28 -7.12 -3.98
N ALA A 250 13.31 -6.54 -5.19
CA ALA A 250 14.34 -5.59 -5.56
C ALA A 250 14.26 -4.31 -4.70
N CYS A 251 13.04 -3.76 -4.53
CA CYS A 251 12.80 -2.62 -3.66
C CYS A 251 13.18 -2.91 -2.20
N ALA A 252 12.79 -4.07 -1.66
CA ALA A 252 13.16 -4.47 -0.30
C ALA A 252 14.69 -4.60 -0.10
N ALA A 253 15.41 -5.10 -1.11
CA ALA A 253 16.87 -5.19 -1.07
C ALA A 253 17.55 -3.81 -1.01
N GLU A 254 17.04 -2.82 -1.75
CA GLU A 254 17.50 -1.42 -1.68
C GLU A 254 17.23 -0.76 -0.31
N LEU A 255 16.21 -1.24 0.40
CA LEU A 255 15.87 -0.83 1.75
C LEU A 255 16.65 -1.62 2.83
N GLY A 256 17.32 -2.71 2.47
CA GLY A 256 18.02 -3.58 3.41
C GLY A 256 17.10 -4.43 4.27
N VAL A 257 15.88 -4.72 3.80
CA VAL A 257 14.87 -5.55 4.50
C VAL A 257 14.52 -6.79 3.69
N GLU A 258 14.02 -7.83 4.35
CA GLU A 258 13.48 -9.00 3.67
C GLU A 258 12.06 -8.73 3.17
N ALA A 259 11.80 -9.09 1.92
CA ALA A 259 10.49 -8.88 1.31
C ALA A 259 9.50 -9.97 1.73
N LEU A 260 8.36 -9.58 2.28
CA LEU A 260 7.29 -10.50 2.66
C LEU A 260 6.28 -10.68 1.51
N ILE A 261 6.39 -11.77 0.76
CA ILE A 261 5.47 -12.09 -0.34
C ILE A 261 4.48 -13.16 0.12
N THR A 262 3.30 -12.74 0.57
CA THR A 262 2.30 -13.67 1.13
C THR A 262 0.87 -13.16 0.98
N ASP A 263 -0.07 -14.08 0.82
CA ASP A 263 -1.51 -13.85 0.92
C ASP A 263 -2.10 -14.42 2.23
N ASP A 264 -1.25 -14.95 3.11
CA ASP A 264 -1.61 -15.41 4.44
C ASP A 264 -1.46 -14.27 5.47
N TYR A 265 -2.59 -13.82 6.01
CA TYR A 265 -2.62 -12.73 6.99
C TYR A 265 -1.99 -13.11 8.33
N LEU A 266 -1.92 -14.40 8.68
CA LEU A 266 -1.29 -14.84 9.93
C LEU A 266 0.21 -14.60 9.88
N LEU A 267 0.85 -14.90 8.75
CA LEU A 267 2.26 -14.61 8.55
C LEU A 267 2.56 -13.10 8.55
N VAL A 268 1.63 -12.28 8.02
CA VAL A 268 1.74 -10.81 8.11
C VAL A 268 1.66 -10.37 9.57
N GLU A 269 0.71 -10.90 10.34
CA GLU A 269 0.57 -10.61 11.77
C GLU A 269 1.81 -11.01 12.57
N GLU A 270 2.32 -12.23 12.37
CA GLU A 270 3.54 -12.73 13.00
C GLU A 270 4.74 -11.83 12.68
N THR A 271 4.85 -11.40 11.42
CA THR A 271 5.94 -10.51 10.98
C THR A 271 5.83 -9.13 11.62
N ILE A 272 4.63 -8.52 11.67
CA ILE A 272 4.42 -7.22 12.34
C ILE A 272 4.73 -7.34 13.83
N ALA A 273 4.26 -8.39 14.49
CA ALA A 273 4.53 -8.66 15.91
C ALA A 273 6.03 -8.87 16.16
N ALA A 274 6.72 -9.58 15.26
CA ALA A 274 8.16 -9.80 15.33
C ALA A 274 8.95 -8.53 15.05
N LEU A 275 8.49 -7.62 14.19
CA LEU A 275 9.22 -6.38 13.90
C LEU A 275 8.95 -5.28 14.93
N GLN A 276 7.77 -5.26 15.56
CA GLN A 276 7.27 -4.19 16.45
C GLN A 276 7.50 -2.79 15.85
N PRO A 277 6.89 -2.48 14.70
CA PRO A 277 6.96 -1.14 14.14
C PRO A 277 6.21 -0.13 15.01
N GLU A 278 6.48 1.15 14.80
CA GLU A 278 5.77 2.28 15.41
C GLU A 278 4.60 2.74 14.53
N LEU A 279 4.58 2.36 13.25
CA LEU A 279 3.51 2.61 12.30
C LEU A 279 3.34 1.43 11.34
N VAL A 280 2.09 1.07 11.05
CA VAL A 280 1.75 0.11 10.00
C VAL A 280 1.04 0.84 8.86
N LEU A 281 1.64 0.83 7.68
CA LEU A 281 1.05 1.30 6.43
C LEU A 281 0.59 0.08 5.64
N GLY A 282 -0.72 -0.19 5.65
CA GLY A 282 -1.23 -1.49 5.22
C GLY A 282 -2.55 -1.46 4.46
N THR A 283 -3.21 -2.61 4.39
CA THR A 283 -4.58 -2.78 3.92
C THR A 283 -5.57 -2.67 5.09
N GLN A 284 -6.85 -2.90 4.81
CA GLN A 284 -7.84 -3.05 5.89
C GLN A 284 -7.51 -4.20 6.86
N MET A 285 -6.86 -5.27 6.40
CA MET A 285 -6.46 -6.38 7.27
C MET A 285 -5.39 -5.95 8.28
N GLU A 286 -4.39 -5.21 7.82
CA GLU A 286 -3.34 -4.67 8.69
C GLU A 286 -3.89 -3.69 9.72
N ARG A 287 -4.98 -2.98 9.42
CA ARG A 287 -5.69 -2.17 10.43
C ARG A 287 -6.24 -3.02 11.58
N HIS A 288 -6.75 -4.22 11.29
CA HIS A 288 -7.21 -5.15 12.32
C HIS A 288 -6.05 -5.71 13.15
N ILE A 289 -4.94 -6.07 12.48
CA ILE A 289 -3.72 -6.55 13.14
C ILE A 289 -3.13 -5.46 14.04
N ALA A 290 -2.94 -4.26 13.51
CA ALA A 290 -2.36 -3.13 14.23
C ALA A 290 -3.21 -2.75 15.45
N LYS A 291 -4.55 -2.79 15.35
CA LYS A 291 -5.45 -2.60 16.50
C LYS A 291 -5.21 -3.64 17.60
N ARG A 292 -5.01 -4.90 17.24
CA ARG A 292 -4.74 -5.99 18.22
C ARG A 292 -3.39 -5.81 18.90
N LEU A 293 -2.39 -5.37 18.15
CA LEU A 293 -1.03 -5.15 18.63
C LEU A 293 -0.82 -3.78 19.29
N GLY A 294 -1.81 -2.89 19.26
CA GLY A 294 -1.71 -1.55 19.81
C GLY A 294 -0.77 -0.63 19.03
N VAL A 295 -0.63 -0.84 17.73
CA VAL A 295 0.26 -0.06 16.85
C VAL A 295 -0.57 0.91 15.99
N PRO A 296 -0.14 2.18 15.83
CA PRO A 296 -0.73 3.11 14.87
C PRO A 296 -0.80 2.54 13.44
N CYS A 297 -1.86 2.85 12.71
CA CYS A 297 -2.05 2.33 11.35
C CYS A 297 -2.74 3.31 10.41
N ALA A 298 -2.30 3.33 9.15
CA ALA A 298 -2.97 3.98 8.03
C ALA A 298 -3.15 2.98 6.87
N VAL A 299 -4.26 3.12 6.13
CA VAL A 299 -4.52 2.30 4.95
C VAL A 299 -3.93 2.97 3.71
N ILE A 300 -3.15 2.22 2.95
CA ILE A 300 -2.44 2.69 1.75
C ILE A 300 -2.79 1.92 0.48
N SER A 301 -3.51 0.80 0.60
CA SER A 301 -3.77 -0.11 -0.51
C SER A 301 -5.06 -0.89 -0.30
N ALA A 302 -5.64 -1.38 -1.40
CA ALA A 302 -6.70 -2.36 -1.38
C ALA A 302 -6.21 -3.70 -0.76
N PRO A 303 -7.10 -4.56 -0.24
CA PRO A 303 -8.53 -4.37 -0.05
C PRO A 303 -8.86 -3.37 1.06
N VAL A 304 -9.95 -2.61 0.85
CA VAL A 304 -10.43 -1.59 1.79
C VAL A 304 -11.93 -1.70 2.06
N HIS A 305 -12.42 -0.94 3.04
CA HIS A 305 -13.85 -0.76 3.32
C HIS A 305 -14.33 0.66 2.97
N VAL A 306 -15.63 0.90 3.15
CA VAL A 306 -16.32 2.15 2.74
C VAL A 306 -15.65 3.45 3.22
N GLN A 307 -14.94 3.43 4.35
CA GLN A 307 -14.22 4.60 4.88
C GLN A 307 -13.14 5.13 3.92
N ASP A 308 -12.55 4.24 3.12
CA ASP A 308 -11.51 4.54 2.15
C ASP A 308 -12.05 4.82 0.74
N PHE A 309 -13.38 4.89 0.61
CA PHE A 309 -14.10 5.48 -0.53
C PHE A 309 -14.77 6.81 -0.10
N PRO A 310 -13.99 7.85 0.22
CA PRO A 310 -14.51 9.05 0.84
C PRO A 310 -15.36 9.90 -0.11
N ALA A 311 -16.27 10.66 0.48
CA ALA A 311 -17.04 11.69 -0.24
C ALA A 311 -16.17 12.89 -0.66
N ARG A 312 -15.14 13.23 0.14
CA ARG A 312 -14.17 14.29 -0.18
C ARG A 312 -13.20 13.86 -1.28
N TYR A 313 -12.53 14.85 -1.89
CA TYR A 313 -11.36 14.63 -2.73
C TYR A 313 -10.21 14.09 -1.88
N ALA A 314 -9.67 12.93 -2.25
CA ALA A 314 -8.62 12.23 -1.52
C ALA A 314 -7.71 11.38 -2.44
N PRO A 315 -7.06 11.98 -3.44
CA PRO A 315 -6.07 11.27 -4.26
C PRO A 315 -4.90 10.78 -3.40
N VAL A 316 -4.17 9.79 -3.88
CA VAL A 316 -2.85 9.39 -3.39
C VAL A 316 -1.76 9.62 -4.42
N MET A 317 -2.14 9.87 -5.67
CA MET A 317 -1.25 10.28 -6.73
C MET A 317 -1.20 11.81 -6.90
N GLY A 318 -0.13 12.28 -7.53
CA GLY A 318 0.09 13.69 -7.83
C GLY A 318 0.48 14.54 -6.62
N PHE A 319 0.56 15.84 -6.84
CA PHE A 319 1.01 16.80 -5.83
C PHE A 319 0.01 16.98 -4.69
N GLU A 320 -1.30 16.90 -4.96
CA GLU A 320 -2.30 16.85 -3.90
C GLU A 320 -2.32 15.50 -3.18
N GLY A 321 -2.08 14.40 -3.90
CA GLY A 321 -1.93 13.08 -3.29
C GLY A 321 -0.84 13.07 -2.23
N ALA A 322 0.30 13.69 -2.50
CA ALA A 322 1.37 13.89 -1.51
C ALA A 322 0.87 14.60 -0.22
N ASN A 323 0.03 15.65 -0.33
CA ASN A 323 -0.54 16.32 0.84
C ASN A 323 -1.44 15.37 1.64
N VAL A 324 -2.32 14.64 0.94
CA VAL A 324 -3.23 13.65 1.55
C VAL A 324 -2.45 12.54 2.25
N LEU A 325 -1.35 12.06 1.65
CA LEU A 325 -0.48 11.04 2.26
C LEU A 325 0.15 11.53 3.55
N PHE A 326 0.72 12.74 3.55
CA PHE A 326 1.32 13.33 4.75
C PHE A 326 0.32 13.36 5.91
N ASP A 327 -0.86 13.96 5.68
CA ASP A 327 -1.90 14.06 6.71
C ASP A 327 -2.34 12.67 7.17
N THR A 328 -2.56 11.74 6.25
CA THR A 328 -3.11 10.41 6.55
C THR A 328 -2.11 9.55 7.33
N TRP A 329 -0.81 9.65 7.07
CA TRP A 329 0.19 8.78 7.69
C TRP A 329 0.73 9.33 9.00
N VAL A 330 0.74 10.65 9.16
CA VAL A 330 1.17 11.31 10.40
C VAL A 330 0.04 11.32 11.43
N HIS A 331 -1.23 11.44 11.00
CA HIS A 331 -2.38 11.51 11.91
C HIS A 331 -2.49 10.36 12.93
N PRO A 332 -2.19 9.09 12.63
CA PRO A 332 -2.26 8.01 13.61
C PRO A 332 -1.17 8.07 14.70
N LEU A 333 -0.06 8.77 14.45
CA LEU A 333 1.06 8.85 15.37
C LEU A 333 0.73 9.76 16.56
N VAL A 334 1.29 9.44 17.72
CA VAL A 334 1.26 10.34 18.89
C VAL A 334 2.02 11.62 18.52
N MET A 335 1.43 12.78 18.82
CA MET A 335 2.05 14.07 18.50
C MET A 335 3.33 14.29 19.32
N GLY A 336 4.32 15.01 18.76
CA GLY A 336 5.66 15.10 19.35
C GLY A 336 5.73 15.63 20.79
N LEU A 337 4.86 16.57 21.18
CA LEU A 337 4.77 17.04 22.57
C LEU A 337 4.20 15.96 23.51
N GLU A 338 3.15 15.27 23.07
CA GLU A 338 2.54 14.18 23.85
C GLU A 338 3.53 13.02 24.03
N GLU A 339 4.33 12.71 23.01
CA GLU A 339 5.41 11.72 23.09
C GLU A 339 6.46 12.08 24.17
N HIS A 340 6.83 13.36 24.24
CA HIS A 340 7.73 13.87 25.27
C HIS A 340 7.08 13.86 26.67
N LEU A 341 5.81 14.25 26.77
CA LEU A 341 5.06 14.28 28.02
C LEU A 341 4.83 12.87 28.58
N LEU A 342 4.49 11.89 27.75
CA LEU A 342 4.43 10.46 28.14
C LEU A 342 5.77 9.94 28.66
N THR A 343 6.88 10.55 28.25
CA THR A 343 8.21 10.22 28.77
C THR A 343 8.48 10.90 30.10
N MET A 344 8.07 12.16 30.28
CA MET A 344 8.35 12.98 31.46
C MET A 344 7.37 12.78 32.63
N PHE A 345 6.09 12.53 32.37
CA PHE A 345 5.00 12.59 33.36
C PHE A 345 4.13 11.32 33.37
N ARG A 346 4.75 10.14 33.53
CA ARG A 346 4.07 8.83 33.40
C ARG A 346 3.02 8.50 34.45
N GLU A 347 3.10 9.11 35.61
CA GLU A 347 2.16 8.90 36.72
C GLU A 347 0.97 9.88 36.65
N ASP A 348 0.87 10.64 35.55
CA ASP A 348 -0.23 11.55 35.32
C ASP A 348 -1.52 10.79 34.97
N PHE A 349 -2.64 11.21 35.58
CA PHE A 349 -3.93 10.54 35.40
C PHE A 349 -4.53 10.79 34.01
N GLU A 350 -4.07 11.82 33.30
CA GLU A 350 -4.55 12.24 31.99
C GLU A 350 -3.58 11.82 30.87
N PHE A 351 -2.26 11.87 31.12
CA PHE A 351 -1.21 11.52 30.14
C PHE A 351 -0.40 10.28 30.56
N ASN A 352 -0.93 9.09 30.28
CA ASN A 352 -0.23 7.82 30.52
C ASN A 352 -0.32 6.86 29.33
N ASP A 353 0.53 5.82 29.33
CA ASP A 353 0.65 4.84 28.24
C ASP A 353 -0.69 4.16 27.85
N ALA A 354 -1.69 4.15 28.74
CA ALA A 354 -2.99 3.55 28.47
C ALA A 354 -3.99 4.49 27.77
N ALA A 355 -3.69 5.79 27.67
CA ALA A 355 -4.61 6.81 27.16
C ALA A 355 -4.69 6.88 25.61
N GLY A 356 -3.65 6.40 24.90
CA GLY A 356 -3.54 6.55 23.44
C GLY A 356 -3.34 8.02 22.99
N PRO A 357 -3.23 8.30 21.67
CA PRO A 357 -2.97 9.66 21.18
C PRO A 357 -4.12 10.64 21.48
N SER A 358 -3.81 11.76 22.14
CA SER A 358 -4.75 12.75 22.68
C SER A 358 -5.66 13.39 21.63
N HIS A 359 -5.17 13.57 20.40
CA HIS A 359 -5.91 14.19 19.29
C HIS A 359 -6.90 13.23 18.61
N LEU A 360 -6.86 11.93 18.91
CA LEU A 360 -7.74 10.92 18.31
C LEU A 360 -9.09 10.77 19.03
N GLY A 361 -9.38 11.61 20.05
CA GLY A 361 -10.71 11.73 20.64
C GLY A 361 -11.25 10.42 21.21
N GLY A 362 -10.73 10.00 22.37
CA GLY A 362 -11.21 8.80 23.04
C GLY A 362 -10.51 8.57 24.36
N HIS A 363 -10.81 9.38 25.38
CA HIS A 363 -10.47 9.01 26.75
C HIS A 363 -11.18 7.68 27.04
N ALA A 364 -10.42 6.59 27.05
CA ALA A 364 -10.90 5.32 27.55
C ALA A 364 -11.28 5.56 29.02
N LYS A 365 -12.60 5.62 29.29
CA LYS A 365 -13.08 5.53 30.66
C LYS A 365 -12.56 4.21 31.21
N VAL A 366 -11.74 4.30 32.25
CA VAL A 366 -11.33 3.16 33.08
C VAL A 366 -12.61 2.45 33.53
N GLU A 367 -12.98 1.36 32.86
CA GLU A 367 -13.99 0.46 33.40
C GLU A 367 -13.39 -0.19 34.64
N ALA A 368 -14.01 0.12 35.77
CA ALA A 368 -13.66 -0.40 37.08
C ALA A 368 -13.66 -1.94 37.05
N ALA A 369 -12.49 -2.51 37.36
CA ALA A 369 -12.22 -3.87 37.80
C ALA A 369 -13.43 -4.83 37.81
N ALA A 370 -13.66 -5.51 36.68
CA ALA A 370 -14.40 -6.76 36.69
C ALA A 370 -13.49 -7.87 37.25
N LYS A 371 -13.95 -8.52 38.32
CA LYS A 371 -13.27 -9.63 39.00
C LYS A 371 -12.97 -10.78 38.01
N PRO A 372 -11.80 -11.45 38.10
CA PRO A 372 -11.53 -12.63 37.30
C PRO A 372 -12.44 -13.79 37.72
N ALA A 373 -13.11 -14.40 36.74
CA ALA A 373 -13.76 -15.70 36.88
C ALA A 373 -12.68 -16.81 36.95
N PRO A 374 -12.95 -17.93 37.65
CA PRO A 374 -11.93 -18.93 37.94
C PRO A 374 -11.58 -19.76 36.69
N GLU A 375 -10.27 -20.01 36.51
CA GLU A 375 -9.72 -20.96 35.53
C GLU A 375 -10.09 -22.41 35.89
N PRO A 376 -10.34 -23.28 34.90
CA PRO A 376 -10.44 -24.72 35.14
C PRO A 376 -9.05 -25.37 35.28
N GLU A 377 -8.87 -26.15 36.34
CA GLU A 377 -7.70 -27.02 36.57
C GLU A 377 -7.55 -28.06 35.45
N ILE A 378 -6.34 -28.13 34.87
CA ILE A 378 -5.89 -29.27 34.09
C ILE A 378 -4.62 -29.82 34.74
N ALA A 379 -4.69 -31.07 35.18
CA ALA A 379 -3.59 -31.80 35.82
C ALA A 379 -2.45 -32.13 34.82
N PRO A 380 -1.19 -32.23 35.27
CA PRO A 380 -0.05 -32.40 34.38
C PRO A 380 0.11 -33.87 33.97
N VAL A 381 0.30 -34.11 32.67
CA VAL A 381 0.82 -35.38 32.17
C VAL A 381 2.26 -35.16 31.74
N ALA A 382 3.18 -35.83 32.42
CA ALA A 382 4.59 -35.85 32.11
C ALA A 382 4.86 -36.74 30.89
N ALA A 383 5.60 -36.22 29.91
CA ALA A 383 6.39 -37.01 28.97
C ALA A 383 7.63 -36.21 28.56
N GLN A 384 8.80 -36.76 28.91
CA GLN A 384 10.12 -36.25 28.55
C GLN A 384 10.60 -36.84 27.20
N ILE A 385 11.67 -36.21 26.69
CA ILE A 385 12.61 -36.56 25.59
C ILE A 385 12.40 -35.61 24.39
N ALA A 386 13.06 -34.44 24.35
CA ALA A 386 14.49 -34.13 24.15
C ALA A 386 14.92 -34.07 22.67
N THR A 387 15.02 -32.85 22.16
CA THR A 387 16.00 -32.43 21.16
C THR A 387 16.53 -31.06 21.60
N GLN A 388 17.83 -31.03 21.89
CA GLN A 388 18.56 -29.88 22.39
C GLN A 388 18.83 -28.87 21.28
N GLU A 389 18.23 -27.68 21.41
CA GLU A 389 18.94 -26.42 21.20
C GLU A 389 18.59 -25.55 22.41
N THR A 390 19.60 -25.24 23.23
CA THR A 390 19.47 -24.44 24.44
C THR A 390 19.08 -23.01 24.08
N ILE A 391 17.78 -22.70 24.14
CA ILE A 391 17.33 -21.33 24.37
C ILE A 391 17.64 -21.05 25.84
N SER A 392 18.69 -20.28 26.12
CA SER A 392 18.86 -19.71 27.45
C SER A 392 17.66 -18.81 27.72
N VAL A 393 16.81 -19.21 28.67
CA VAL A 393 15.72 -18.37 29.15
C VAL A 393 16.36 -17.22 29.93
N LEU A 394 16.60 -16.10 29.24
CA LEU A 394 17.12 -14.87 29.83
C LEU A 394 16.12 -14.33 30.84
N ASN A 395 16.48 -14.37 32.13
CA ASN A 395 15.62 -13.85 33.19
C ASN A 395 15.88 -12.36 33.40
N TRP A 396 14.84 -11.54 33.36
CA TRP A 396 14.93 -10.11 33.68
C TRP A 396 14.93 -9.90 35.19
N SER A 397 15.85 -9.07 35.72
CA SER A 397 15.80 -8.67 37.12
C SER A 397 14.58 -7.77 37.39
N PRO A 398 14.05 -7.73 38.63
CA PRO A 398 12.95 -6.84 38.99
C PRO A 398 13.27 -5.36 38.70
N GLU A 399 14.51 -4.94 38.93
CA GLU A 399 15.01 -3.59 38.68
C GLU A 399 15.08 -3.29 37.18
N ALA A 400 15.60 -4.24 36.39
CA ALA A 400 15.67 -4.12 34.93
C ALA A 400 14.27 -4.07 34.29
N THR A 401 13.31 -4.85 34.82
CA THR A 401 11.92 -4.83 34.37
C THR A 401 11.25 -3.48 34.67
N LYS A 402 11.50 -2.95 35.88
CA LYS A 402 11.01 -1.62 36.27
C LYS A 402 11.64 -0.53 35.40
N GLU A 403 12.92 -0.65 35.06
CA GLU A 403 13.58 0.30 34.15
C GLU A 403 13.07 0.17 32.71
N LEU A 404 12.79 -1.04 32.23
CA LEU A 404 12.17 -1.28 30.92
C LEU A 404 10.77 -0.67 30.83
N SER A 405 9.97 -0.72 31.90
CA SER A 405 8.68 -0.01 31.95
C SER A 405 8.83 1.51 31.85
N LYS A 406 10.02 2.06 32.12
CA LYS A 406 10.35 3.47 31.88
C LYS A 406 10.74 3.77 30.42
N ILE A 407 10.55 2.86 29.48
CA ILE A 407 10.70 3.14 28.05
C ILE A 407 9.29 3.33 27.45
N PRO A 408 9.04 4.38 26.65
CA PRO A 408 7.71 4.63 26.06
C PRO A 408 7.19 3.40 25.30
N PHE A 409 5.89 3.12 25.37
CA PHE A 409 5.33 1.82 24.94
C PHE A 409 5.69 1.45 23.49
N PHE A 410 5.69 2.42 22.58
CA PHE A 410 5.94 2.23 21.14
C PHE A 410 7.39 1.86 20.80
N VAL A 411 8.38 2.22 21.63
CA VAL A 411 9.79 1.79 21.50
C VAL A 411 10.21 0.72 22.51
N ARG A 412 9.40 0.45 23.53
CA ARG A 412 9.68 -0.51 24.62
C ARG A 412 9.97 -1.91 24.10
N GLY A 413 9.21 -2.37 23.11
CA GLY A 413 9.41 -3.69 22.51
C GLY A 413 10.80 -3.85 21.88
N LYS A 414 11.25 -2.85 21.09
CA LYS A 414 12.59 -2.83 20.49
C LYS A 414 13.67 -2.82 21.57
N ALA A 415 13.52 -1.98 22.59
CA ALA A 415 14.48 -1.91 23.69
C ALA A 415 14.62 -3.28 24.39
N LYS A 416 13.49 -3.94 24.69
CA LYS A 416 13.47 -5.28 25.28
C LYS A 416 14.28 -6.28 24.44
N ARG A 417 14.00 -6.37 23.13
CA ARG A 417 14.68 -7.32 22.23
C ARG A 417 16.15 -6.98 21.98
N ASN A 418 16.49 -5.71 21.85
CA ASN A 418 17.89 -5.29 21.74
C ASN A 418 18.67 -5.71 22.99
N THR A 419 18.07 -5.55 24.17
CA THR A 419 18.68 -5.98 25.43
C THR A 419 18.76 -7.51 25.54
N GLU A 420 17.73 -8.24 25.14
CA GLU A 420 17.77 -9.71 25.09
C GLU A 420 18.82 -10.23 24.12
N ARG A 421 18.93 -9.63 22.93
CA ARG A 421 19.97 -9.94 21.94
C ARG A 421 21.37 -9.64 22.47
N TYR A 422 21.57 -8.46 23.06
CA TYR A 422 22.84 -8.09 23.67
C TYR A 422 23.23 -9.05 24.79
N ALA A 423 22.29 -9.40 25.66
CA ALA A 423 22.53 -10.34 26.75
C ALA A 423 22.89 -11.74 26.23
N ALA A 424 22.23 -12.21 25.17
CA ALA A 424 22.58 -13.47 24.52
C ALA A 424 23.99 -13.42 23.89
N GLU A 425 24.35 -12.34 23.19
CA GLU A 425 25.67 -12.14 22.58
C GLU A 425 26.80 -12.06 23.62
N GLN A 426 26.52 -11.48 24.79
CA GLN A 426 27.47 -11.39 25.91
C GLN A 426 27.45 -12.62 26.83
N GLY A 427 26.58 -13.62 26.57
CA GLY A 427 26.45 -14.82 27.39
C GLY A 427 25.95 -14.55 28.82
N LEU A 428 25.16 -13.49 29.03
CA LEU A 428 24.56 -13.16 30.32
C LEU A 428 23.39 -14.09 30.61
N GLU A 429 23.29 -14.64 31.82
CA GLU A 429 22.14 -15.48 32.22
C GLU A 429 20.97 -14.65 32.77
N THR A 430 21.25 -13.46 33.30
CA THR A 430 20.26 -12.54 33.88
C THR A 430 20.44 -11.15 33.28
N ILE A 431 19.34 -10.55 32.82
CA ILE A 431 19.32 -9.18 32.31
C ILE A 431 19.20 -8.22 33.50
N SER A 432 20.31 -7.58 33.84
CA SER A 432 20.41 -6.53 34.86
C SER A 432 20.10 -5.15 34.28
N ILE A 433 19.98 -4.14 35.16
CA ILE A 433 19.81 -2.74 34.74
C ILE A 433 21.03 -2.23 33.94
N GLU A 434 22.23 -2.74 34.25
CA GLU A 434 23.47 -2.41 33.55
C GLU A 434 23.43 -2.95 32.12
N ALA A 435 23.04 -4.21 31.95
CA ALA A 435 22.88 -4.83 30.63
C ALA A 435 21.86 -4.08 29.74
N LEU A 436 20.81 -3.51 30.33
CA LEU A 436 19.84 -2.65 29.63
C LEU A 436 20.49 -1.36 29.11
N TYR A 437 21.31 -0.67 29.91
CA TYR A 437 22.01 0.55 29.50
C TYR A 437 23.16 0.27 28.52
N ASP A 438 23.87 -0.84 28.68
CA ASP A 438 24.94 -1.27 27.78
C ASP A 438 24.37 -1.63 26.40
N ALA A 439 23.26 -2.35 26.36
CA ALA A 439 22.54 -2.64 25.13
C ALA A 439 22.08 -1.35 24.42
N LYS A 440 21.56 -0.37 25.17
CA LYS A 440 21.19 0.93 24.61
C LYS A 440 22.39 1.62 23.96
N SER A 441 23.55 1.61 24.63
CA SER A 441 24.78 2.22 24.11
C SER A 441 25.35 1.46 22.90
N HIS A 442 25.18 0.14 22.86
CA HIS A 442 25.62 -0.73 21.77
C HIS A 442 24.81 -0.50 20.48
N PHE A 443 23.49 -0.37 20.59
CA PHE A 443 22.58 -0.18 19.44
C PHE A 443 22.24 1.28 19.10
N ALA A 444 22.78 2.26 19.84
CA ALA A 444 22.65 3.69 19.54
C ALA A 444 23.75 4.24 18.63
N ARG A 445 24.67 3.38 18.14
CA ARG A 445 25.77 3.74 17.23
C ARG A 445 25.38 3.63 15.77
#